data_AF-A0A939W972-F1
#
_entry.id   AF-A0A939W972-F1
#
_cell.length_a   1.000
_cell.length_b   1.000
_cell.length_c   1.000
_cell.angle_alpha   90.00
_cell.angle_beta   90.00
_cell.angle_gamma   90.00
#
_symmetry.space_group_name_H-M   'P 1'
#
loop_
_entity.id
_entity.type
_entity.pdbx_description
1 polymer ?
#
loop_
_entity_poly.entity_id
_entity_poly.type
_entity_poly.pdbx_seq_one_letter_code
_entity_poly.pdbx_strand_id
1 'polypeptide(L)'
;ERAVVREYREETGFAVRVLGKYGVLKFTYTNHHITLHFYALAFAGKKPGPAPDAPALTAASECRWVPVAGLAGFAMPSLYRQAADALASGQWGMLGLLLPKD
;
A
#
# COMPACT_ATOMS: atom_id res chain seq x y z
N GLU A 1 -6.53 -9.72 -5.98
CA GLU A 1 -5.80 -8.75 -6.82
C GLU A 1 -6.72 -7.79 -7.57
N ARG A 2 -7.71 -8.26 -8.35
CA ARG A 2 -8.65 -7.35 -9.04
C ARG A 2 -9.33 -6.33 -8.10
N ALA A 3 -9.62 -6.74 -6.87
CA ALA A 3 -10.18 -5.84 -5.85
C ALA A 3 -9.25 -4.66 -5.52
N VAL A 4 -7.96 -4.87 -5.23
CA VAL A 4 -7.07 -3.76 -4.83
C VAL A 4 -6.92 -2.70 -5.92
N VAL A 5 -6.93 -3.10 -7.20
CA VAL A 5 -6.88 -2.15 -8.32
C VAL A 5 -8.17 -1.33 -8.42
N ARG A 6 -9.33 -1.98 -8.23
CA ARG A 6 -10.64 -1.31 -8.23
C ARG A 6 -10.76 -0.33 -7.06
N GLU A 7 -10.54 -0.81 -5.84
CA GLU A 7 -10.65 -0.01 -4.61
C GLU A 7 -9.71 1.20 -4.67
N TYR A 8 -8.44 0.99 -5.02
CA TYR A 8 -7.46 2.08 -5.10
C TYR A 8 -7.88 3.16 -6.11
N ARG A 9 -8.46 2.76 -7.25
CA ARG A 9 -9.00 3.70 -8.23
C ARG A 9 -10.23 4.43 -7.70
N GLU A 10 -11.15 3.74 -7.02
CA GLU A 10 -12.36 4.33 -6.45
C GLU A 10 -12.03 5.34 -5.33
N GLU A 11 -11.02 5.04 -4.51
CA GLU A 11 -10.62 5.87 -3.37
C GLU A 11 -9.72 7.06 -3.74
N THR A 12 -8.89 6.94 -4.78
CA THR A 12 -7.84 7.93 -5.10
C THR A 12 -7.92 8.50 -6.52
N GLY A 13 -8.70 7.89 -7.41
CA GLY A 13 -8.74 8.20 -8.84
C GLY A 13 -7.58 7.62 -9.66
N PHE A 14 -6.56 7.02 -9.04
CA PHE A 14 -5.40 6.54 -9.78
C PHE A 14 -5.61 5.17 -10.44
N ALA A 15 -5.18 5.07 -11.69
CA ALA A 15 -5.00 3.80 -12.37
C ALA A 15 -3.66 3.17 -11.95
N VAL A 16 -3.73 1.93 -11.43
CA VAL A 16 -2.56 1.19 -10.92
C VAL A 16 -2.51 -0.23 -11.47
N ARG A 17 -1.31 -0.81 -11.46
CA ARG A 17 -1.07 -2.24 -11.68
C ARG A 17 -0.42 -2.85 -10.44
N VAL A 18 -0.73 -4.11 -10.16
CA VAL A 18 -0.10 -4.86 -9.08
C VAL A 18 1.31 -5.26 -9.50
N LEU A 19 2.30 -4.95 -8.67
CA LEU A 19 3.68 -5.41 -8.82
C LEU A 19 3.90 -6.75 -8.12
N GLY A 20 3.21 -6.98 -7.02
CA GLY A 20 3.33 -8.19 -6.23
C GLY A 20 2.56 -8.08 -4.93
N LYS A 21 2.53 -9.17 -4.17
CA LYS A 21 1.90 -9.22 -2.85
C LYS A 21 2.98 -9.18 -1.77
N TYR A 22 2.86 -8.23 -0.84
CA TYR A 22 3.76 -8.14 0.31
C TYR A 22 3.43 -9.18 1.38
N GLY A 23 2.14 -9.38 1.67
CA GLY A 23 1.74 -10.30 2.73
C GLY A 23 0.25 -10.34 3.01
N VAL A 24 -0.12 -11.10 4.04
CA VAL A 24 -1.48 -11.15 4.60
C VAL A 24 -1.37 -10.98 6.10
N LEU A 25 -2.19 -10.10 6.67
CA LEU A 25 -2.37 -10.03 8.12
C LEU A 25 -3.82 -10.41 8.45
N LYS A 26 -3.99 -11.24 9.47
CA LYS A 26 -5.29 -11.76 9.93
C LYS A 26 -5.55 -11.32 11.36
N PHE A 27 -6.76 -10.87 11.64
CA PHE A 27 -7.17 -10.38 12.96
C PHE A 27 -8.52 -10.96 13.32
N THR A 28 -8.63 -11.31 14.59
CA THR A 28 -9.88 -11.69 15.22
C THR A 28 -10.29 -10.55 16.14
N TYR A 29 -11.40 -9.92 15.81
CA TYR A 29 -12.15 -9.08 16.73
C TYR A 29 -13.19 -9.95 17.44
N THR A 30 -13.80 -9.42 18.52
CA THR A 30 -14.74 -10.16 19.37
C THR A 30 -15.80 -10.94 18.58
N ASN A 31 -16.31 -10.38 17.48
CA ASN A 31 -17.37 -10.99 16.67
C ASN A 31 -17.01 -11.22 15.19
N HIS A 32 -15.85 -10.75 14.73
CA HIS A 32 -15.53 -10.70 13.29
C HIS A 32 -14.06 -11.01 13.03
N HIS A 33 -13.80 -11.62 11.87
CA HIS A 33 -12.45 -11.88 11.39
C HIS A 33 -12.14 -10.96 10.22
N ILE A 34 -11.02 -10.24 10.29
CA ILE A 34 -10.52 -9.40 9.20
C ILE A 34 -9.26 -10.04 8.63
N THR A 35 -9.21 -10.14 7.30
CA THR A 35 -8.01 -10.55 6.58
C THR A 35 -7.61 -9.44 5.62
N LEU A 36 -6.47 -8.81 5.87
CA LEU A 36 -5.91 -7.78 4.98
C LEU A 36 -4.82 -8.37 4.10
N HIS A 37 -4.94 -8.11 2.81
CA HIS A 37 -3.94 -8.49 1.81
C HIS A 37 -3.19 -7.22 1.37
N PHE A 38 -1.87 -7.21 1.57
CA PHE A 38 -1.02 -6.07 1.23
C PHE A 38 -0.36 -6.29 -0.12
N TYR A 39 -0.45 -5.28 -1.00
CA TYR A 39 0.07 -5.34 -2.36
C TYR A 39 1.00 -4.17 -2.65
N ALA A 40 2.04 -4.43 -3.42
CA ALA A 40 2.85 -3.41 -4.05
C ALA A 40 2.14 -2.97 -5.35
N LEU A 41 2.02 -1.65 -5.54
CA LEU A 41 1.34 -1.06 -6.70
C LEU A 41 2.30 -0.13 -7.45
N ALA A 42 2.11 -0.04 -8.77
CA ALA A 42 2.72 0.98 -9.61
C ALA A 42 1.65 1.70 -10.41
N PHE A 43 1.85 2.98 -10.70
CA PHE A 43 0.97 3.72 -11.62
C PHE A 43 0.99 3.08 -13.01
N ALA A 44 -0.19 2.87 -13.57
CA ALA A 44 -0.32 2.34 -14.92
C ALA A 44 0.22 3.36 -15.94
N GLY A 45 1.05 2.91 -16.88
CA GLY A 45 1.56 3.74 -17.98
C GLY A 45 2.55 4.85 -17.59
N LYS A 46 2.90 5.02 -16.31
CA LYS A 46 3.92 5.99 -15.87
C LYS A 46 5.26 5.28 -15.59
N LYS A 47 6.35 5.86 -16.09
CA LYS A 47 7.72 5.50 -15.67
C LYS A 47 7.97 6.03 -14.23
N PRO A 48 8.90 5.44 -13.47
CA PRO A 48 9.35 6.02 -12.21
C PRO A 48 9.73 7.49 -12.42
N GLY A 49 9.26 8.37 -11.55
CA GLY A 49 9.37 9.82 -11.74
C GLY A 49 8.91 10.58 -10.50
N PRO A 50 8.78 11.92 -10.56
CA PRO A 50 8.28 12.72 -9.45
C PRO A 50 6.90 12.23 -8.98
N ALA A 51 6.55 12.60 -7.75
CA ALA A 51 5.27 12.24 -7.16
C ALA A 51 4.11 12.60 -8.12
N PRO A 52 3.10 11.74 -8.23
CA PRO A 52 1.97 12.00 -9.13
C PRO A 52 1.19 13.24 -8.69
N ASP A 53 0.34 13.73 -9.59
CA ASP A 53 -0.66 14.76 -9.30
C ASP A 53 -1.50 14.40 -8.06
N ALA A 54 -2.14 15.39 -7.44
CA ALA A 54 -2.93 15.15 -6.23
C ALA A 54 -4.06 14.12 -6.46
N PRO A 55 -4.29 13.18 -5.52
CA PRO A 55 -5.36 12.20 -5.64
C PRO A 55 -6.74 12.87 -5.59
N ALA A 56 -7.70 12.30 -6.30
CA ALA A 56 -9.12 12.59 -6.13
C ALA A 56 -9.67 11.70 -5.01
N LEU A 57 -9.57 12.17 -3.76
CA LEU A 57 -9.95 11.38 -2.59
C LEU A 57 -11.48 11.29 -2.44
N THR A 58 -11.99 10.07 -2.28
CA THR A 58 -13.42 9.82 -2.04
C THR A 58 -13.70 9.23 -0.65
N ALA A 59 -12.73 8.52 -0.07
CA ALA A 59 -12.86 7.86 1.24
C ALA A 59 -12.01 8.51 2.35
N ALA A 60 -11.20 9.53 2.03
CA ALA A 60 -10.34 10.23 2.97
C ALA A 60 -10.37 11.74 2.73
N SER A 61 -10.12 12.52 3.78
CA SER A 61 -10.05 13.99 3.69
C SER A 61 -8.65 14.49 3.34
N GLU A 62 -7.62 13.68 3.57
CA GLU A 62 -6.22 14.04 3.31
C GLU A 62 -5.38 12.85 2.85
N CYS A 63 -4.31 13.13 2.12
CA CYS A 63 -3.33 12.15 1.67
C CYS A 63 -1.93 12.80 1.63
N ARG A 64 -0.90 12.01 1.93
CA ARG A 64 0.49 12.43 1.82
C ARG A 64 1.35 11.33 1.22
N TRP A 65 2.21 11.69 0.28
CA TRP A 65 3.30 10.82 -0.17
C TRP A 65 4.42 10.83 0.87
N VAL A 66 4.75 9.66 1.42
CA VAL A 66 5.75 9.51 2.49
C VAL A 66 6.73 8.39 2.12
N PRO A 67 8.05 8.62 2.23
CA PRO A 67 9.04 7.54 2.14
C PRO A 67 8.81 6.49 3.23
N VAL A 68 9.19 5.23 2.99
CA VAL A 68 9.01 4.14 3.99
C VAL A 68 9.60 4.51 5.36
N ALA A 69 10.79 5.11 5.38
CA ALA A 69 11.44 5.56 6.61
C ALA A 69 10.63 6.63 7.39
N GLY A 70 9.76 7.38 6.71
CA GLY A 70 8.89 8.39 7.33
C GLY A 70 7.64 7.82 7.99
N LEU A 71 7.27 6.56 7.75
CA LEU A 71 6.05 5.96 8.31
C LEU A 71 6.10 5.84 9.84
N ALA A 72 7.30 5.77 10.43
CA ALA A 72 7.47 5.72 11.88
C ALA A 72 6.90 6.96 12.59
N GLY A 73 6.87 8.12 11.93
CA GLY A 73 6.40 9.38 12.51
C GLY A 73 4.87 9.56 12.55
N PHE A 74 4.09 8.68 11.93
CA PHE A 74 2.63 8.82 11.88
C PHE A 74 1.96 7.96 12.94
N ALA A 75 0.94 8.47 13.62
CA ALA A 75 0.07 7.64 14.43
C ALA A 75 -0.71 6.65 13.54
N MET A 76 -0.72 5.37 13.90
CA MET A 76 -1.37 4.32 13.12
C MET A 76 -2.05 3.33 14.07
N PRO A 77 -3.25 2.83 13.73
CA PRO A 77 -3.78 1.62 14.34
C PRO A 77 -2.77 0.47 14.28
N SER A 78 -2.76 -0.41 15.29
CA SER A 78 -1.78 -1.49 15.47
C SER A 78 -1.58 -2.34 14.21
N LEU A 79 -2.66 -2.61 13.50
CA LEU A 79 -2.70 -3.30 12.21
C LEU A 79 -1.78 -2.68 11.16
N TYR A 80 -1.96 -1.38 10.93
CA TYR A 80 -1.20 -0.64 9.94
C TYR A 80 0.24 -0.38 10.42
N ARG A 81 0.45 -0.25 11.74
CA ARG A 81 1.79 -0.18 12.32
C ARG A 81 2.58 -1.45 12.02
N GLN A 82 2.01 -2.63 12.27
CA GLN A 82 2.68 -3.91 11.97
C GLN A 82 3.07 -4.03 10.49
N ALA A 83 2.20 -3.57 9.58
CA ALA A 83 2.49 -3.55 8.15
C ALA A 83 3.61 -2.57 7.79
N ALA A 84 3.60 -1.36 8.37
CA ALA A 84 4.64 -0.36 8.16
C ALA A 84 6.01 -0.84 8.66
N ASP A 85 6.05 -1.50 9.82
CA ASP A 85 7.29 -2.02 10.40
C ASP A 85 7.86 -3.18 9.56
N ALA A 86 6.99 -4.04 9.01
CA ALA A 86 7.39 -5.11 8.10
C ALA A 86 7.93 -4.59 6.75
N LEU A 87 7.40 -3.46 6.26
CA LEU A 87 7.97 -2.75 5.11
C LEU A 87 9.32 -2.12 5.46
N ALA A 88 9.42 -1.42 6.59
CA ALA A 88 10.61 -0.68 7.00
C ALA A 88 11.81 -1.59 7.33
N SER A 89 11.56 -2.74 7.92
CA SER A 89 12.58 -3.76 8.22
C SER A 89 13.01 -4.58 7.00
N GLY A 90 12.36 -4.40 5.85
CA GLY A 90 12.61 -5.22 4.66
C GLY A 90 12.09 -6.66 4.77
N GLN A 91 11.37 -7.00 5.85
CA GLN A 91 10.75 -8.31 6.02
C GLN A 91 9.84 -8.67 4.82
N TRP A 92 9.16 -7.67 4.25
CA TRP A 92 8.34 -7.85 3.03
C TRP A 92 9.09 -7.53 1.73
N GLY A 93 10.35 -7.09 1.80
CA GLY A 93 11.15 -6.66 0.65
C GLY A 93 11.77 -7.79 -0.18
N MET A 94 11.84 -9.02 0.35
CA MET A 94 12.62 -10.11 -0.29
C MET A 94 11.81 -11.15 -1.09
N LEU A 95 10.48 -11.16 -1.05
CA LEU A 95 9.68 -12.26 -1.64
C LEU A 95 8.96 -11.93 -2.97
N GLY A 96 9.11 -10.72 -3.53
CA GLY A 96 8.40 -10.41 -4.78
C GLY A 96 8.71 -9.11 -5.50
N LEU A 97 9.72 -8.33 -5.09
CA LEU A 97 10.14 -7.12 -5.79
C LEU A 97 11.61 -7.23 -6.26
N LEU A 98 11.90 -8.27 -7.06
CA LEU A 98 12.88 -8.08 -8.13
C LEU A 98 12.22 -7.14 -9.16
N LEU A 99 12.24 -5.84 -8.86
CA LEU A 99 12.00 -4.85 -9.91
C LEU A 99 13.09 -5.05 -10.97
N PRO A 100 12.75 -5.10 -12.26
CA PRO A 100 13.75 -5.05 -13.32
C PRO A 100 14.62 -3.82 -13.07
N LYS A 101 15.93 -4.02 -13.01
CA LYS A 101 16.89 -2.92 -13.14
C LYS A 101 16.87 -2.50 -14.61
N ASP A 102 16.07 -1.50 -14.93
CA ASP A 102 16.24 -0.69 -16.15
C ASP A 102 16.07 0.79 -15.81
#